data_AF-A0A2E8TLM9-F1
#
_entry.id   AF-A0A2E8TLM9-F1
#
_cell.length_a   1.000
_cell.length_b   1.000
_cell.length_c   1.000
_cell.angle_alpha   90.00
_cell.angle_beta   90.00
_cell.angle_gamma   90.00
#
_symmetry.space_group_name_H-M   'P 1'
#
loop_
_entity.id
_entity.type
_entity.pdbx_description
1 polymer ?
#
loop_
_entity_poly.entity_id
_entity_poly.type
_entity_poly.pdbx_seq_one_letter_code
_entity_poly.pdbx_strand_id
1 'polypeptide(L)' 'MKSATLNLRISPSIKDGIKKAATIEHRSIANMIEILIRRHCQDNGIAINDNLELNGENSNG' A
#
# COMPACT_ATOMS: atom_id res chain seq x y z
N MET A 1 -6.09 11.59 8.09
CA MET A 1 -5.41 10.46 7.44
C MET A 1 -3.96 10.84 7.24
N LYS A 2 -3.01 10.15 7.89
CA LYS A 2 -1.59 10.41 7.68
C LYS A 2 -1.14 9.60 6.47
N SER A 3 -0.59 10.26 5.45
CA SER A 3 0.04 9.60 4.31
C SER A 3 1.55 9.52 4.53
N ALA A 4 2.17 8.45 4.03
CA ALA A 4 3.62 8.30 3.96
C ALA A 4 4.03 8.19 2.48
N THR A 5 5.21 8.72 2.15
CA THR A 5 5.74 8.65 0.78
C THR A 5 6.58 7.40 0.59
N LEU A 6 6.25 6.59 -0.42
CA LEU A 6 7.04 5.44 -0.85
C LEU A 6 7.76 5.76 -2.18
N ASN A 7 9.09 5.79 -2.16
CA ASN A 7 9.90 5.95 -3.37
C ASN A 7 10.27 4.58 -3.94
N LEU A 8 9.84 4.30 -5.17
CA LEU A 8 10.06 3.02 -5.84
C LEU A 8 10.99 3.18 -7.03
N ARG A 9 12.00 2.31 -7.14
CA ARG A 9 12.81 2.16 -8.36
C ARG A 9 12.36 0.91 -9.09
N ILE A 10 11.81 1.08 -10.28
CA ILE A 10 11.28 0.00 -11.13
C ILE A 10 11.74 0.21 -12.57
N SER A 11 11.65 -0.84 -13.39
CA SER A 11 11.93 -0.72 -14.82
C SER A 11 10.87 0.17 -15.51
N PRO A 12 11.23 0.82 -16.64
CA PRO A 12 10.28 1.60 -17.43
C PRO A 12 9.05 0.78 -17.88
N SER A 13 9.26 -0.48 -18.27
CA SER A 13 8.19 -1.37 -18.71
C SER A 13 7.13 -1.62 -17.64
N ILE A 14 7.54 -1.81 -16.37
CA ILE A 14 6.62 -1.99 -15.26
C ILE A 14 5.86 -0.69 -14.96
N LYS A 15 6.53 0.47 -15.04
CA LYS A 15 5.89 1.77 -14.88
C LYS A 15 4.78 1.99 -15.92
N ASP A 16 5.03 1.62 -17.17
CA ASP A 16 4.03 1.73 -18.24
C ASP A 16 2.87 0.75 -18.04
N GLY A 17 3.17 -0.48 -17.63
CA GLY A 17 2.17 -1.49 -17.30
C GLY A 17 1.21 -1.02 -16.20
N ILE A 18 1.75 -0.53 -15.08
CA ILE A 18 0.90 -0.08 -13.97
C ILE A 18 0.12 1.19 -14.30
N LYS A 19 0.70 2.10 -15.11
CA LYS A 19 -0.01 3.29 -15.59
C LYS A 19 -1.23 2.89 -16.41
N LYS A 20 -1.11 1.94 -17.33
CA LYS A 20 -2.23 1.43 -18.13
C LYS A 20 -3.30 0.78 -17.24
N ALA A 21 -2.90 -0.08 -16.31
CA ALA A 21 -3.82 -0.74 -15.39
C ALA A 21 -4.61 0.27 -14.55
N ALA A 22 -3.92 1.27 -13.99
CA ALA A 22 -4.55 2.35 -13.23
C ALA A 22 -5.56 3.15 -14.08
N THR A 23 -5.23 3.45 -15.34
CA THR A 23 -6.15 4.12 -16.28
C THR A 23 -7.39 3.27 -16.56
N ILE A 24 -7.23 1.98 -16.83
CA ILE A 24 -8.34 1.05 -17.12
C ILE A 24 -9.29 0.97 -15.91
N GLU A 25 -8.74 0.96 -14.70
CA GLU A 25 -9.52 0.89 -13.46
C GLU A 25 -9.94 2.27 -12.92
N HIS A 26 -9.79 3.34 -13.71
CA HIS A 26 -10.15 4.73 -13.35
C HIS A 26 -9.60 5.20 -12.00
N ARG A 27 -8.35 4.83 -11.68
CA ARG A 27 -7.71 5.11 -10.40
C ARG A 27 -6.32 5.72 -10.59
N SER A 28 -5.83 6.39 -9.56
CA SER A 28 -4.45 6.89 -9.56
C SER A 28 -3.45 5.73 -9.45
N ILE A 29 -2.22 5.95 -9.95
CA ILE A 29 -1.14 4.96 -9.82
C ILE A 29 -0.83 4.66 -8.34
N ALA A 30 -0.90 5.66 -7.46
CA ALA A 30 -0.70 5.48 -6.03
C ALA A 30 -1.74 4.52 -5.43
N ASN A 31 -3.02 4.72 -5.76
CA ASN A 31 -4.09 3.82 -5.32
C ASN A 31 -3.97 2.43 -5.95
N MET A 32 -3.40 2.33 -7.15
CA MET A 32 -3.07 1.05 -7.78
C MET A 32 -1.98 0.29 -7.05
N ILE A 33 -0.88 0.96 -6.73
CA ILE A 33 0.18 0.39 -5.91
C ILE A 33 -0.35 -0.04 -4.55
N GLU A 34 -1.17 0.78 -3.89
CA GLU A 34 -1.72 0.44 -2.57
C GLU A 34 -2.53 -0.86 -2.61
N ILE A 35 -3.45 -1.01 -3.56
CA ILE A 35 -4.25 -2.23 -3.70
C ILE A 35 -3.36 -3.45 -3.99
N LEU A 36 -2.37 -3.30 -4.86
CA LEU A 36 -1.44 -4.40 -5.17
C LEU A 36 -0.62 -4.82 -3.96
N ILE A 37 -0.12 -3.86 -3.16
CA ILE A 37 0.59 -4.13 -1.91
C ILE A 37 -0.34 -4.83 -0.91
N ARG A 38 -1.56 -4.31 -0.71
CA ARG A 38 -2.54 -4.91 0.22
C ARG A 38 -2.87 -6.35 -0.14
N ARG A 39 -3.11 -6.63 -1.42
CA ARG A 39 -3.35 -8.00 -1.92
C ARG A 39 -2.15 -8.91 -1.65
N HIS A 40 -0.94 -8.45 -2.01
CA HIS A 40 0.27 -9.22 -1.75
C HIS A 40 0.44 -9.54 -0.26
N CYS A 41 0.23 -8.56 0.63
CA CYS A 41 0.29 -8.77 2.06
C CYS A 41 -0.76 -9.79 2.53
N GLN A 42 -2.02 -9.64 2.10
CA GLN A 42 -3.09 -10.57 2.45
C GLN A 42 -2.78 -12.01 2.00
N ASP A 43 -2.35 -12.19 0.75
CA ASP A 43 -2.03 -13.51 0.18
C ASP A 43 -0.85 -14.19 0.90
N ASN A 44 0.02 -13.40 1.54
CA ASN A 44 1.17 -13.88 2.31
C ASN A 44 0.94 -13.86 3.84
N GLY A 45 -0.27 -13.54 4.31
CA GLY A 45 -0.59 -13.46 5.74
C GLY A 45 0.12 -12.32 6.49
N ILE A 46 0.59 -11.28 5.79
CA ILE A 46 1.22 -10.10 6.36
C ILE A 46 0.13 -9.13 6.81
N ALA A 47 0.02 -8.91 8.12
CA ALA A 47 -0.94 -7.96 8.68
C ALA A 47 -0.53 -6.51 8.35
N ILE A 48 -1.42 -5.75 7.71
CA ILE A 48 -1.30 -4.29 7.54
C ILE A 48 -2.15 -3.64 8.63
N ASN A 49 -1.50 -3.05 9.64
CA ASN A 49 -2.18 -2.29 10.67
C ASN A 49 -2.44 -0.86 10.16
N ASP A 50 -3.65 -0.58 9.69
CA ASP A 50 -4.05 0.76 9.26
C ASP A 50 -4.22 1.75 10.45
N ASN A 51 -4.08 1.26 11.69
CA ASN A 51 -4.17 2.06 12.91
C ASN A 51 -2.78 2.49 13.41
N LEU A 52 -2.47 3.77 13.24
CA LEU A 52 -1.42 4.43 14.03
C LEU A 52 -1.83 4.67 15.49
N GLU A 53 -3.00 4.24 15.96
CA GLU A 53 -3.39 4.42 17.35
C GLU A 53 -3.70 3.08 18.02
N LEU A 54 -2.64 2.42 18.47
CA LEU A 54 -2.66 1.51 19.62
C LEU A 54 -1.52 1.91 20.58
N ASN A 55 -1.54 3.16 21.03
CA ASN A 55 -0.91 3.53 22.29
C ASN A 55 -2.03 3.69 23.33
N GLY A 56 -2.60 2.55 23.71
CA GLY A 56 -3.56 2.40 24.79
C GLY A 56 -3.09 1.26 25.67
N GLU A 57 -2.21 1.60 26.62
CA GLU A 57 -2.00 1.03 27.95
C GLU A 57 -2.15 -0.50 28.13
N ASN A 58 -1.06 -1.17 28.50
CA ASN A 58 -1.15 -2.25 29.48
C ASN A 58 -0.15 -2.02 30.60
N SER A 59 -0.73 -1.78 31.77
CA SER A 59 -0.17 -1.67 33.11
C SER A 59 0.81 -2.78 33.43
N ASN A 60 1.94 -2.43 34.06
CA ASN A 60 2.73 -3.37 34.84
C ASN A 60 2.90 -2.83 36.26
N GLY A 61 2.34 -3.58 37.21
CA GLY A 61 2.90 -3.81 38.55
C GLY A 61 2.87 -2.66 39.54
#